data_AF-A0A956HVS1-F1
#
_entry.id   AF-A0A956HVS1-F1
#
_cell.length_a   1.000
_cell.length_b   1.000
_cell.length_c   1.000
_cell.angle_alpha   90.00
_cell.angle_beta   90.00
_cell.angle_gamma   90.00
#
_symmetry.space_group_name_H-M   'P 1'
#
loop_
_entity.id
_entity.type
_entity.pdbx_description
1 polymer ?
#
loop_
_entity_poly.entity_id
_entity_poly.type
_entity_poly.pdbx_seq_one_letter_code
_entity_poly.pdbx_strand_id
1 'polypeptide(L)'
;MSGREVFFLIGKGGAVLWSDASTSPSRLPDSRSRWQAIWAHREELEELSHSHPNGPLAFSAEDETTMAALNSALGKELRFSVVAPSGVLAKSGETIGQVESEPWWAELLRLASGMQTTTVAPATGGEPKAGEE
;
A
#
# COMPACT_ATOMS: atom_id res chain seq x y z
N MET A 1 -7.70 0.16 18.97
CA MET A 1 -6.23 0.05 19.00
C MET A 1 -5.69 1.10 18.07
N SER A 2 -4.59 1.78 18.41
CA SER A 2 -3.89 2.66 17.46
C SER A 2 -3.21 1.78 16.41
N GLY A 3 -3.39 2.10 15.13
CA GLY A 3 -2.71 1.39 14.03
C GLY A 3 -1.20 1.59 14.04
N ARG A 4 -0.51 0.92 13.13
CA ARG A 4 0.92 1.10 12.86
C ARG A 4 1.16 1.12 11.37
N GLU A 5 2.14 1.86 10.90
CA GLU A 5 2.56 1.77 9.50
C GLU A 5 3.31 0.45 9.27
N VAL A 6 2.93 -0.22 8.19
CA VAL A 6 3.49 -1.48 7.72
C VAL A 6 4.01 -1.24 6.32
N PHE A 7 5.11 -1.89 6.00
CA PHE A 7 5.79 -1.73 4.73
C PHE A 7 6.05 -3.09 4.11
N PHE A 8 5.77 -3.25 2.81
CA PHE A 8 6.05 -4.45 2.04
C PHE A 8 6.98 -4.15 0.86
N LEU A 9 7.90 -5.08 0.62
CA LEU A 9 8.56 -5.26 -0.67
C LEU A 9 7.75 -6.25 -1.48
N ILE A 10 7.35 -5.84 -2.68
CA ILE A 10 6.53 -6.63 -3.59
C ILE A 10 7.35 -6.95 -4.84
N GLY A 11 7.45 -8.24 -5.16
CA GLY A 11 8.07 -8.76 -6.37
C GLY A 11 7.03 -9.18 -7.41
N LYS A 12 7.54 -9.86 -8.44
CA LYS A 12 6.76 -10.32 -9.59
C LYS A 12 5.48 -11.05 -9.20
N GLY A 13 4.37 -10.68 -9.86
CA GLY A 13 3.06 -11.30 -9.63
C GLY A 13 2.44 -10.97 -8.27
N GLY A 14 2.95 -9.95 -7.59
CA GLY A 14 2.45 -9.51 -6.29
C GLY A 14 3.01 -10.31 -5.11
N ALA A 15 4.14 -11.00 -5.27
CA ALA A 15 4.78 -11.75 -4.19
C ALA A 15 5.31 -10.80 -3.10
N VAL A 16 4.92 -11.00 -1.84
CA VAL A 16 5.50 -10.25 -0.71
C VAL A 16 6.88 -10.85 -0.38
N LEU A 17 7.94 -10.13 -0.75
CA LEU A 17 9.34 -10.56 -0.58
C LEU A 17 9.84 -10.34 0.85
N TRP A 18 9.39 -9.24 1.47
CA TRP A 18 9.80 -8.85 2.81
C TRP A 18 8.81 -7.85 3.41
N SER A 19 8.77 -7.77 4.74
CA SER A 19 7.91 -6.83 5.46
C SER A 19 8.60 -6.18 6.67
N ASP A 20 8.29 -4.91 6.91
CA ASP A 20 8.61 -4.16 8.14
C ASP A 20 7.33 -3.63 8.78
N ALA A 21 7.43 -3.24 10.05
CA ALA A 21 6.41 -2.42 10.69
C ALA A 21 7.05 -1.44 11.67
N SER A 22 6.52 -0.22 11.74
CA SER A 22 6.87 0.70 12.81
C SER A 22 6.03 0.46 14.06
N THR A 23 6.31 1.25 15.10
CA THR A 23 5.47 1.37 16.29
C THR A 23 4.55 2.61 16.22
N SER A 24 4.45 3.27 15.06
CA SER A 24 3.75 4.54 14.88
C SER A 24 2.71 4.43 13.76
N PRO A 25 1.50 5.01 13.91
CA PRO A 25 0.50 5.03 12.84
C PRO A 25 0.75 6.04 11.72
N SER A 26 1.76 6.91 11.87
CA SER A 26 1.99 8.04 10.95
C SER A 26 3.47 8.24 10.63
N ARG A 27 4.29 7.22 10.88
CA ARG A 27 5.72 7.29 10.64
C ARG A 27 6.31 5.90 10.51
N LEU A 28 7.12 5.72 9.46
CA LEU A 28 7.95 4.55 9.25
C LEU A 28 9.42 4.97 9.33
N PRO A 29 10.06 4.92 10.52
CA PRO A 29 11.43 5.37 10.69
C PRO A 29 12.40 4.66 9.76
N ASP A 30 13.52 5.31 9.48
CA ASP A 30 14.60 4.72 8.71
C ASP A 30 15.10 3.42 9.39
N SER A 31 15.40 2.41 8.57
CA SER A 31 15.70 1.06 9.05
C SER A 31 16.79 0.42 8.21
N ARG A 32 17.92 0.10 8.86
CA ARG A 32 19.02 -0.63 8.21
C ARG A 32 18.55 -1.96 7.63
N SER A 33 17.69 -2.68 8.34
CA SER A 33 17.14 -3.95 7.87
C SER A 33 16.30 -3.78 6.60
N ARG A 34 15.52 -2.69 6.51
CA ARG A 34 14.75 -2.35 5.30
C ARG A 34 15.65 -2.06 4.11
N TRP A 35 16.70 -1.26 4.30
CA TRP A 35 17.68 -1.01 3.24
C TRP A 35 18.39 -2.28 2.78
N GLN A 36 18.76 -3.15 3.72
CA GLN A 36 19.37 -4.44 3.39
C GLN A 36 18.40 -5.34 2.61
N ALA A 37 17.12 -5.39 2.97
CA ALA A 37 16.11 -6.14 2.25
C ALA A 37 15.89 -5.58 0.83
N ILE A 38 15.75 -4.27 0.68
CA ILE A 38 15.63 -3.61 -0.64
C ILE A 38 16.82 -3.98 -1.53
N TRP A 39 18.03 -3.89 -1.00
CA TRP A 39 19.23 -4.22 -1.76
C TRP A 39 19.32 -5.70 -2.10
N ALA A 40 18.98 -6.59 -1.16
CA ALA A 40 19.00 -8.04 -1.38
C ALA A 40 18.02 -8.48 -2.48
N HIS A 41 16.83 -7.87 -2.53
CA HIS A 41 15.77 -8.19 -3.48
C HIS A 41 15.75 -7.30 -4.73
N ARG A 42 16.75 -6.43 -4.92
CA ARG A 42 16.78 -5.39 -5.97
C ARG A 42 16.49 -5.89 -7.39
N GLU A 43 16.82 -7.13 -7.71
CA GLU A 43 16.64 -7.69 -9.05
C GLU A 43 15.16 -8.06 -9.33
N GLU A 44 14.45 -8.55 -8.32
CA GLU A 44 13.05 -9.00 -8.42
C GLU A 44 12.02 -8.02 -7.85
N LEU A 45 12.48 -6.96 -7.16
CA LEU A 45 11.63 -5.91 -6.59
C LEU A 45 10.91 -5.13 -7.69
N GLU A 46 9.59 -5.10 -7.66
CA GLU A 46 8.74 -4.36 -8.61
C GLU A 46 8.02 -3.20 -7.93
N GLU A 47 7.61 -3.36 -6.67
CA GLU A 47 6.83 -2.37 -5.94
C GLU A 47 7.22 -2.27 -4.45
N LEU A 48 7.24 -1.04 -3.93
CA LEU A 48 7.31 -0.80 -2.49
C LEU A 48 5.96 -0.23 -2.02
N SER A 49 5.37 -0.87 -1.03
CA SER A 49 4.08 -0.44 -0.48
C SER A 49 4.20 -0.10 1.00
N HIS A 50 3.50 0.93 1.44
CA HIS A 50 3.33 1.21 2.87
C HIS A 50 1.89 1.56 3.23
N SER A 51 1.53 1.46 4.50
CA SER A 51 0.21 1.87 4.98
C SER A 51 0.19 3.25 5.60
N HIS A 52 -0.94 3.94 5.41
CA HIS A 52 -1.42 5.03 6.27
C HIS A 52 -2.68 4.58 7.02
N PRO A 53 -2.57 4.00 8.23
CA PRO A 53 -3.73 3.46 8.95
C PRO A 53 -4.81 4.48 9.31
N ASN A 54 -4.43 5.75 9.42
CA ASN A 54 -5.36 6.85 9.68
C ASN A 54 -5.61 7.72 8.43
N GLY A 55 -5.15 7.27 7.26
CA GLY A 55 -5.01 8.12 6.08
C GLY A 55 -3.91 9.18 6.23
N PRO A 56 -3.76 10.10 5.25
CA PRO A 56 -4.56 10.21 4.03
C PRO A 56 -4.20 9.16 2.98
N LEU A 57 -5.07 8.97 1.98
CA LEU A 57 -4.74 8.25 0.74
C LEU A 57 -3.94 9.16 -0.20
N ALA A 58 -2.71 9.46 0.19
CA ALA A 58 -1.80 10.35 -0.53
C ALA A 58 -0.36 10.05 -0.14
N PHE A 59 0.59 10.40 -1.00
CA PHE A 59 2.02 10.41 -0.67
C PHE A 59 2.39 11.73 0.01
N SER A 60 3.26 11.66 1.00
CA SER A 60 3.89 12.82 1.62
C SER A 60 5.12 13.27 0.82
N ALA A 61 5.64 14.46 1.14
CA ALA A 61 6.91 14.93 0.56
C ALA A 61 8.11 14.04 0.97
N GLU A 62 8.07 13.43 2.16
CA GLU A 62 9.09 12.48 2.60
C GLU A 62 9.04 11.19 1.77
N ASP A 63 7.83 10.73 1.41
CA ASP A 63 7.67 9.58 0.51
C ASP A 63 8.26 9.90 -0.87
N GLU A 64 7.88 11.02 -1.47
CA GLU A 64 8.32 11.39 -2.82
C GLU A 64 9.85 11.52 -2.92
N THR A 65 10.49 12.13 -1.93
CA THR A 65 11.95 12.24 -1.89
C THR A 65 12.62 10.87 -1.69
N THR A 66 12.04 9.98 -0.90
CA THR A 66 12.52 8.61 -0.71
C THR A 66 12.36 7.78 -1.99
N MET A 67 11.24 7.91 -2.70
CA MET A 67 10.98 7.25 -3.99
C MET A 67 12.02 7.66 -5.04
N ALA A 68 12.32 8.96 -5.14
CA ALA A 68 13.32 9.47 -6.06
C ALA A 68 14.72 8.92 -5.74
N ALA A 69 15.08 8.88 -4.46
CA ALA A 69 16.35 8.30 -4.02
C ALA A 69 16.46 6.81 -4.35
N LEU A 70 15.38 6.04 -4.15
CA LEU A 70 15.34 4.61 -4.46
C LEU A 70 15.45 4.32 -5.96
N ASN A 71 14.68 5.03 -6.78
CA ASN A 71 14.76 4.90 -8.24
C ASN A 71 16.18 5.22 -8.73
N SER A 72 16.80 6.29 -8.21
CA SER A 72 18.17 6.68 -8.55
C SER A 72 19.19 5.63 -8.11
N ALA A 73 19.10 5.14 -6.87
CA ALA A 73 20.06 4.18 -6.31
C ALA A 73 19.99 2.79 -6.97
N LEU A 74 18.80 2.35 -7.35
CA LEU A 74 18.59 1.05 -8.00
C LEU A 74 18.72 1.10 -9.52
N GLY A 75 18.76 2.30 -10.11
CA GLY A 75 18.91 2.49 -11.55
C GLY A 75 17.71 1.98 -12.36
N LYS A 76 16.53 1.86 -11.74
CA LYS A 76 15.29 1.42 -12.38
C LYS A 76 14.08 2.13 -11.80
N GLU A 77 13.05 2.27 -12.61
CA GLU A 77 11.78 2.82 -12.17
C GLU A 77 10.98 1.75 -11.43
N LEU A 78 10.71 2.00 -10.15
CA LEU A 78 9.85 1.18 -9.32
C LEU A 78 8.42 1.71 -9.31
N ARG A 79 7.48 0.82 -9.02
CA ARG A 79 6.14 1.22 -8.57
C ARG A 79 6.15 1.47 -7.07
N PHE A 80 5.38 2.44 -6.64
CA PHE A 80 5.17 2.73 -5.22
C PHE A 80 3.68 2.76 -4.93
N SER A 81 3.28 2.30 -3.75
CA SER A 81 1.89 2.43 -3.33
C SER A 81 1.74 2.80 -1.87
N VAL A 82 0.63 3.47 -1.59
CA VAL A 82 0.15 3.70 -0.24
C VAL A 82 -1.23 3.06 -0.09
N VAL A 83 -1.37 2.28 0.97
CA VAL A 83 -2.63 1.63 1.34
C VAL A 83 -3.24 2.39 2.50
N ALA A 84 -4.47 2.85 2.35
CA ALA A 84 -5.23 3.50 3.42
C ALA A 84 -6.59 2.80 3.60
N PRO A 85 -7.37 3.16 4.64
CA PRO A 85 -8.73 2.64 4.79
C PRO A 85 -9.64 2.92 3.60
N SER A 86 -9.41 4.04 2.88
CA SER A 86 -10.25 4.47 1.75
C SER A 86 -9.82 3.93 0.39
N GLY A 87 -8.72 3.17 0.30
CA GLY A 87 -8.27 2.56 -0.96
C GLY A 87 -6.76 2.35 -1.06
N VAL A 88 -6.28 2.11 -2.28
CA VAL A 88 -4.86 2.06 -2.64
C VAL A 88 -4.55 3.12 -3.68
N LEU A 89 -3.50 3.91 -3.45
CA LEU A 89 -2.95 4.84 -4.43
C LEU A 89 -1.62 4.32 -4.91
N ALA A 90 -1.40 4.27 -6.22
CA ALA A 90 -0.16 3.80 -6.81
C ALA A 90 0.48 4.90 -7.67
N LYS A 91 1.81 4.89 -7.70
CA LYS A 91 2.66 5.72 -8.53
C LYS A 91 3.62 4.87 -9.35
N SER A 92 3.67 5.11 -10.65
CA SER A 92 4.68 4.57 -11.57
C SER A 92 5.14 5.71 -12.48
N GLY A 93 6.41 6.09 -12.33
CA GLY A 93 6.97 7.27 -13.00
C GLY A 93 6.20 8.52 -12.61
N GLU A 94 5.70 9.26 -13.59
CA GLU A 94 4.89 10.46 -13.39
C GLU A 94 3.40 10.16 -13.14
N THR A 95 2.95 8.93 -13.41
CA THR A 95 1.54 8.55 -13.27
C THR A 95 1.22 8.24 -11.82
N ILE A 96 0.17 8.87 -11.29
CA ILE A 96 -0.40 8.61 -9.97
C ILE A 96 -1.90 8.36 -10.15
N GLY A 97 -2.42 7.29 -9.55
CA GLY A 97 -3.83 6.95 -9.64
C GLY A 97 -4.29 6.00 -8.54
N GLN A 98 -5.57 6.11 -8.20
CA GLN A 98 -6.20 5.15 -7.31
C GLN A 98 -6.38 3.81 -8.03
N VAL A 99 -6.05 2.71 -7.36
CA VAL A 99 -6.14 1.36 -7.91
C VAL A 99 -7.59 0.87 -7.81
N GLU A 100 -8.21 0.60 -8.96
CA GLU A 100 -9.60 0.13 -9.01
C GLU A 100 -9.74 -1.32 -8.53
N SER A 101 -8.88 -2.21 -9.03
CA SER A 101 -8.81 -3.61 -8.61
C SER A 101 -7.61 -3.79 -7.72
N GLU A 102 -7.84 -3.70 -6.41
CA GLU A 102 -6.77 -3.78 -5.42
C GLU A 102 -6.13 -5.18 -5.41
N PRO A 103 -4.78 -5.26 -5.33
CA PRO A 103 -4.08 -6.53 -5.24
C PRO A 103 -4.34 -7.20 -3.89
N TRP A 104 -4.30 -8.53 -3.86
CA TRP A 104 -4.60 -9.32 -2.66
C TRP A 104 -3.75 -8.94 -1.42
N TRP A 105 -2.50 -8.51 -1.63
CA TRP A 105 -1.61 -8.11 -0.54
C TRP A 105 -2.05 -6.81 0.13
N ALA A 106 -2.88 -5.98 -0.51
CA ALA A 106 -3.36 -4.73 0.08
C ALA A 106 -4.20 -5.00 1.34
N GLU A 107 -5.05 -6.03 1.30
CA GLU A 107 -5.86 -6.41 2.46
C GLU A 107 -4.98 -6.96 3.60
N LEU A 108 -3.95 -7.74 3.27
CA LEU A 108 -2.99 -8.18 4.28
C LEU A 108 -2.24 -7.01 4.91
N LEU A 109 -1.89 -6.00 4.13
CA LEU A 109 -1.22 -4.80 4.62
C LEU A 109 -2.14 -4.02 5.57
N ARG A 110 -3.43 -3.85 5.23
CA ARG A 110 -4.43 -3.25 6.12
C ARG A 110 -4.56 -4.00 7.44
N LEU A 111 -4.71 -5.32 7.38
CA LEU A 111 -4.82 -6.18 8.57
C LEU A 111 -3.57 -6.08 9.45
N ALA A 112 -2.37 -6.17 8.85
CA ALA A 112 -1.10 -6.06 9.57
C ALA A 112 -0.89 -4.68 10.22
N SER A 113 -1.45 -3.64 9.59
CA SER A 113 -1.44 -2.25 10.04
C SER A 113 -2.48 -1.95 11.13
N GLY A 114 -3.38 -2.90 11.39
CA GLY A 114 -4.45 -2.75 12.38
C GLY A 114 -5.59 -1.86 11.90
N MET A 115 -5.72 -1.65 10.58
CA MET A 115 -6.85 -0.92 10.02
C MET A 115 -8.13 -1.74 10.17
N GLN A 116 -9.21 -1.07 10.55
CA GLN A 116 -10.54 -1.65 10.37
C GLN A 116 -10.94 -1.37 8.93
N THR A 117 -11.04 -2.41 8.12
CA THR A 117 -11.68 -2.28 6.82
C THR A 117 -13.15 -2.02 7.06
N THR A 118 -13.61 -0.81 6.75
CA THR A 118 -15.04 -0.56 6.63
C THR A 118 -15.49 -1.38 5.43
N THR A 119 -15.97 -2.59 5.67
CA THR A 119 -16.68 -3.36 4.65
C THR A 119 -17.83 -2.48 4.19
N VAL A 120 -17.71 -1.85 3.02
CA VAL A 120 -18.87 -1.30 2.34
C VAL A 120 -19.68 -2.52 1.94
N ALA A 121 -20.71 -2.84 2.72
CA ALA A 121 -21.66 -3.89 2.36
C ALA A 121 -22.15 -3.61 0.92
N PRO A 122 -22.27 -4.63 0.05
CA PRO A 122 -22.89 -4.42 -1.24
C PRO A 122 -24.28 -3.84 -0.98
N ALA A 123 -24.59 -2.73 -1.66
CA ALA A 123 -25.92 -2.15 -1.63
C ALA A 123 -26.92 -3.29 -1.93
N THR A 124 -27.73 -3.65 -0.94
CA THR A 124 -28.79 -4.64 -1.11
C THR A 124 -29.67 -4.16 -2.25
N GLY A 125 -29.61 -4.87 -3.37
CA GLY A 125 -30.46 -4.62 -4.53
C GLY A 125 -31.92 -4.59 -4.09
N GLY A 126 -32.63 -3.55 -4.49
CA GLY A 126 -34.06 -3.45 -4.27
C GLY A 126 -34.77 -4.65 -4.89
N GLU A 127 -35.55 -5.35 -4.09
CA GLU A 127 -36.51 -6.33 -4.58
C GLU A 127 -37.47 -5.66 -5.58
N PRO A 128 -37.77 -6.29 -6.73
CA PRO A 128 -38.87 -5.84 -7.57
C PRO A 128 -40.18 -6.12 -6.83
N LYS A 129 -40.98 -5.08 -6.59
CA LYS A 129 -42.38 -5.25 -6.17
C LYS A 129 -43.13 -6.01 -7.27
N ALA A 130 -43.48 -7.25 -6.97
CA ALA A 130 -44.44 -8.02 -7.74
C ALA A 130 -45.83 -7.39 -7.62
N GLY A 131 -46.47 -7.22 -8.77
CA GLY A 131 -47.91 -7.12 -9.05
C GLY A 131 -48.85 -6.58 -7.98
N GLU A 132 -49.55 -5.50 -8.34
CA GLU A 132 -50.96 -5.32 -7.97
C GLU A 132 -51.79 -5.25 -9.26
N GLU A 133 -52.98 -5.82 -9.14
CA GLU A 133 -53.96 -6.26 -10.14
C GLU A 133 -54.58 -5.15 -11.02
#